data_AF-A0A944I3N8-F1
#
_entry.id   AF-A0A944I3N8-F1
#
_cell.length_a   1.000
_cell.length_b   1.000
_cell.length_c   1.000
_cell.angle_alpha   90.00
_cell.angle_beta   90.00
_cell.angle_gamma   90.00
#
_symmetry.space_group_name_H-M   'P 1'
#
loop_
_entity.id
_entity.type
_entity.pdbx_description
1 polymer ?
#
loop_
_entity_poly.entity_id
_entity_poly.type
_entity_poly.pdbx_seq_one_letter_code
_entity_poly.pdbx_strand_id
1 'polypeptide(L)'
;MGDTEDYVPYPQPGGLISWAESYSGDCFYWRTSPADPDAWPVVVRGDNGDWSEFPVGAVEFLVGVYRRTIHVPGMPKNFPSDDPQVLGLDG
;
A
#
# COMPACT_ATOMS: atom_id res chain seq x y z
N MET A 1 20.03 5.93 2.04
CA MET A 1 19.17 4.73 2.18
C MET A 1 18.60 4.81 3.57
N GLY A 2 17.37 5.31 3.70
CA GLY A 2 16.70 5.30 5.01
C GLY A 2 16.48 3.86 5.42
N ASP A 3 16.80 3.55 6.67
CA ASP A 3 16.60 2.24 7.27
C ASP A 3 15.14 1.83 7.06
N THR A 4 14.89 0.58 6.69
CA THR A 4 13.56 0.09 6.26
C THR A 4 12.53 0.01 7.39
N GLU A 5 12.62 0.84 8.44
CA GLU A 5 11.82 0.78 9.68
C GLU A 5 11.61 -0.67 10.16
N ASP A 6 12.69 -1.44 10.19
CA ASP A 6 12.70 -2.85 10.61
C ASP A 6 11.92 -3.83 9.70
N TYR A 7 11.44 -3.40 8.54
CA TYR A 7 10.88 -4.28 7.53
C TYR A 7 11.97 -5.10 6.83
N VAL A 8 11.69 -6.38 6.66
CA VAL A 8 12.56 -7.36 6.00
C VAL A 8 11.92 -7.85 4.70
N PRO A 9 12.70 -8.33 3.72
CA PRO A 9 12.13 -8.95 2.52
C PRO A 9 11.55 -10.34 2.83
N TYR A 10 10.41 -10.68 2.23
CA TYR A 10 9.93 -12.06 2.18
C TYR A 10 11.00 -12.97 1.50
N PRO A 11 11.26 -14.20 1.98
CA PRO A 11 10.47 -15.01 2.92
C PRO A 11 10.87 -14.93 4.39
N GLN A 12 11.62 -13.90 4.82
CA GLN A 12 11.91 -13.73 6.24
C GLN A 12 10.60 -13.55 7.04
N PRO A 13 10.51 -14.04 8.29
CA PRO A 13 9.32 -13.83 9.12
C PRO A 13 8.98 -12.34 9.23
N GLY A 14 7.72 -11.98 8.99
CA GLY A 14 7.32 -10.56 8.94
C GLY A 14 7.67 -9.87 7.62
N GLY A 15 8.15 -10.60 6.62
CA GLY A 15 8.68 -10.04 5.39
C GLY A 15 7.60 -9.42 4.50
N LEU A 16 8.02 -8.42 3.72
CA LEU A 16 7.14 -7.69 2.80
C LEU A 16 7.07 -8.36 1.42
N ILE A 17 5.87 -8.46 0.87
CA ILE A 17 5.60 -8.83 -0.52
C ILE A 17 4.96 -7.63 -1.21
N SER A 18 5.58 -7.11 -2.27
CA SER A 18 5.01 -6.00 -3.06
C SER A 18 3.82 -6.48 -3.87
N TRP A 19 2.75 -5.68 -3.92
CA TRP A 19 1.54 -6.00 -4.69
C TRP A 19 1.02 -4.83 -5.53
N ALA A 20 1.46 -3.60 -5.29
CA ALA A 20 1.16 -2.46 -6.15
C ALA A 20 2.23 -1.35 -6.04
N GLU A 21 2.19 -0.46 -7.01
CA GLU A 21 2.93 0.80 -7.03
C GLU A 21 2.02 1.93 -7.52
N SER A 22 2.30 3.16 -7.11
CA SER A 22 1.66 4.36 -7.65
C SER A 22 2.55 5.00 -8.73
N TYR A 23 1.95 5.81 -9.60
CA TYR A 23 2.72 6.63 -10.56
C TYR A 23 3.63 7.68 -9.88
N SER A 24 3.38 8.01 -8.61
CA SER A 24 4.23 8.90 -7.81
C SER A 24 5.42 8.21 -7.18
N GLY A 25 5.56 6.87 -7.30
CA GLY A 25 6.69 6.12 -6.74
C GLY A 25 6.43 5.47 -5.39
N ASP A 26 5.19 5.50 -4.89
CA ASP A 26 4.81 4.82 -3.66
C ASP A 26 4.75 3.30 -3.91
N CYS A 27 5.22 2.50 -2.95
CA CYS A 27 5.17 1.04 -3.03
C CYS A 27 4.24 0.49 -1.94
N PHE A 28 3.41 -0.48 -2.32
CA PHE A 28 2.42 -1.10 -1.44
C PHE A 28 2.75 -2.57 -1.25
N TYR A 29 2.76 -2.99 0.02
CA TYR A 29 3.21 -4.31 0.43
C TYR A 29 2.16 -4.99 1.32
N TRP A 30 2.17 -6.33 1.32
CA TRP A 30 1.62 -7.12 2.41
C TRP A 30 2.73 -7.42 3.41
N ARG A 31 2.49 -7.22 4.71
CA ARG A 31 3.39 -7.74 5.74
C ARG A 31 2.96 -9.15 6.13
N THR A 32 3.78 -10.13 5.73
CA THR A 32 3.46 -11.54 5.96
C THR A 32 3.47 -11.90 7.45
N SER A 33 2.60 -12.83 7.83
CA SER A 33 2.59 -13.42 9.17
C SER A 33 2.04 -14.85 9.10
N PRO A 34 2.10 -15.63 10.19
CA PRO A 34 1.44 -16.94 10.24
C PRO A 34 -0.10 -16.89 10.20
N ALA A 35 -0.70 -15.70 10.31
CA ALA A 35 -2.15 -15.53 10.16
C ALA A 35 -2.60 -15.76 8.71
N ASP A 36 -3.92 -15.86 8.53
CA ASP A 36 -4.55 -15.94 7.21
C ASP A 36 -4.01 -14.82 6.29
N PRO A 37 -3.56 -15.14 5.06
CA PRO A 37 -3.13 -14.14 4.09
C PRO A 37 -4.13 -13.01 3.84
N ASP A 38 -5.44 -13.28 3.95
CA ASP A 38 -6.48 -12.25 3.80
C ASP A 38 -6.45 -11.21 4.94
N ALA A 39 -5.82 -11.55 6.07
CA ALA A 39 -5.66 -10.68 7.23
C ALA A 39 -4.28 -9.99 7.30
N TRP A 40 -3.41 -10.17 6.31
CA TRP A 40 -2.10 -9.50 6.31
C TRP A 40 -2.26 -7.99 6.13
N PRO A 41 -1.65 -7.16 7.00
CA PRO A 41 -1.80 -5.72 6.92
C PRO A 41 -1.07 -5.15 5.70
N VAL A 42 -1.58 -4.02 5.21
CA VAL A 42 -0.92 -3.24 4.16
C VAL A 42 0.15 -2.36 4.77
N VAL A 43 1.35 -2.42 4.21
CA VAL A 43 2.45 -1.48 4.49
C VAL A 43 2.68 -0.65 3.24
N VAL A 44 2.80 0.66 3.39
CA VAL A 44 3.11 1.59 2.30
C VAL A 44 4.45 2.23 2.57
N ARG A 45 5.33 2.24 1.57
CA ARG A 45 6.51 3.11 1.52
C ARG A 45 6.21 4.25 0.58
N GLY A 46 6.11 5.46 1.11
CA GLY A 46 5.98 6.66 0.30
C GLY A 46 7.23 6.93 -0.54
N ASP A 47 7.09 7.66 -1.64
CA ASP A 47 8.25 8.10 -2.47
C ASP A 47 9.27 8.93 -1.66
N ASN A 48 8.80 9.64 -0.62
CA ASN A 48 9.66 10.37 0.31
C ASN A 48 10.45 9.48 1.29
N GLY A 49 10.23 8.17 1.28
CA GLY A 49 10.87 7.19 2.16
C GLY A 49 10.15 6.93 3.48
N ASP A 50 9.01 7.59 3.73
CA ASP A 50 8.21 7.35 4.94
C ASP A 50 7.50 6.00 4.84
N TRP A 51 7.33 5.36 5.99
CA TRP A 51 6.61 4.09 6.10
C TRP A 51 5.29 4.27 6.85
N SER A 52 4.27 3.51 6.47
CA SER A 52 2.97 3.52 7.14
C SER A 52 2.33 2.15 7.07
N GLU A 53 1.79 1.67 8.19
CA GLU A 53 1.07 0.40 8.28
C GLU A 53 -0.43 0.63 8.50
N PHE A 54 -1.24 -0.11 7.76
CA PHE A 54 -2.69 -0.10 7.82
C PHE A 54 -3.17 -1.49 8.24
N PRO A 55 -3.87 -1.64 9.38
CA PRO A 55 -4.26 -2.93 9.95
C PRO A 55 -5.49 -3.52 9.24
N VAL A 56 -5.48 -3.52 7.91
CA VAL A 56 -6.54 -4.01 7.02
C VAL A 56 -5.91 -4.76 5.85
N GLY A 57 -6.66 -5.70 5.26
CA GLY A 57 -6.22 -6.41 4.06
C GLY A 57 -6.24 -5.51 2.82
N ALA A 58 -5.58 -5.93 1.73
CA ALA A 58 -5.42 -5.09 0.53
C ALA A 58 -6.75 -4.66 -0.12
N VAL A 59 -7.76 -5.53 -0.15
CA VAL A 59 -9.08 -5.18 -0.72
C VAL A 59 -9.76 -4.11 0.13
N GLU A 60 -9.77 -4.27 1.45
CA GLU A 60 -10.35 -3.29 2.37
C GLU A 60 -9.58 -1.96 2.32
N PHE A 61 -8.24 -2.03 2.23
CA PHE A 61 -7.40 -0.85 2.02
C PHE A 61 -7.79 -0.08 0.77
N LEU A 62 -7.89 -0.77 -0.39
CA LEU A 62 -8.31 -0.14 -1.65
C LEU A 62 -9.71 0.47 -1.51
N VAL A 63 -10.68 -0.28 -1.00
CA VAL A 63 -12.05 0.25 -0.77
C VAL A 63 -12.02 1.50 0.11
N GLY A 64 -11.21 1.52 1.16
CA GLY A 64 -11.04 2.68 2.04
C GLY A 64 -10.41 3.88 1.34
N VAL A 65 -9.42 3.66 0.47
CA VAL A 65 -8.81 4.71 -0.36
C VAL A 65 -9.82 5.27 -1.35
N TYR A 66 -10.54 4.41 -2.10
CA TYR A 66 -11.55 4.85 -3.08
C TYR A 66 -12.74 5.58 -2.42
N ARG A 67 -13.08 5.21 -1.18
CA ARG A 67 -14.09 5.91 -0.38
C ARG A 67 -13.56 7.12 0.38
N ARG A 68 -12.25 7.42 0.29
CA ARG A 68 -11.56 8.49 1.01
C ARG A 68 -11.71 8.39 2.53
N THR A 69 -11.85 7.16 3.07
CA THR A 69 -11.86 6.88 4.51
C THR A 69 -10.49 6.46 5.03
N ILE A 70 -9.58 6.05 4.14
CA ILE A 70 -8.16 5.83 4.42
C ILE A 70 -7.37 6.91 3.66
N HIS A 71 -6.52 7.63 4.38
CA HIS A 71 -5.61 8.60 3.82
C HIS A 71 -4.18 8.05 3.89
N VAL A 72 -3.56 7.90 2.72
CA VAL A 72 -2.16 7.50 2.61
C VAL A 72 -1.30 8.76 2.69
N PRO A 73 -0.32 8.85 3.61
CA PRO A 73 0.63 9.96 3.62
C PRO A 73 1.31 10.13 2.26
N GLY A 74 1.49 11.38 1.82
CA GLY A 74 2.07 11.70 0.50
C GLY A 74 1.08 11.64 -0.67
N MET A 75 -0.02 10.89 -0.57
CA MET A 75 -1.03 10.80 -1.64
C MET A 75 -1.94 12.05 -1.68
N PRO A 76 -2.38 12.51 -2.87
CA PRO A 76 -3.32 13.63 -2.97
C PRO A 76 -4.60 13.38 -2.17
N LYS A 77 -5.06 14.37 -1.40
CA LYS A 77 -6.26 14.26 -0.55
C LYS A 77 -7.55 14.02 -1.35
N ASN A 78 -7.57 14.44 -2.60
CA ASN A 78 -8.68 14.25 -3.52
C ASN A 78 -8.50 13.01 -4.42
N PHE A 79 -7.58 12.09 -4.11
CA PHE A 79 -7.49 10.81 -4.79
C PHE A 79 -8.53 9.82 -4.24
N PRO A 80 -9.15 8.98 -5.09
CA PRO A 80 -9.27 9.20 -6.54
C PRO A 80 -10.06 10.49 -6.80
N SER A 81 -9.83 11.16 -7.94
CA SER A 81 -10.60 12.36 -8.32
C SER A 81 -12.10 12.07 -8.42
N ASP A 82 -12.93 13.11 -8.46
CA ASP A 82 -14.40 12.94 -8.58
C ASP A 82 -14.83 12.27 -9.90
N ASP A 83 -13.96 12.32 -10.91
CA ASP A 83 -14.06 11.58 -12.17
C ASP A 83 -12.75 10.79 -12.39
N PRO A 84 -12.61 9.58 -11.82
CA PRO A 84 -11.42 8.78 -11.99
C PRO A 84 -11.49 7.97 -13.28
N GLN A 85 -10.38 7.93 -14.02
CA GLN A 85 -10.25 7.18 -15.26
C GLN A 85 -9.26 6.05 -15.06
N VAL A 86 -9.60 4.84 -15.53
CA VAL A 86 -8.66 3.73 -15.57
C VAL A 86 -7.86 3.85 -16.86
N LEU A 87 -6.59 4.20 -16.73
CA LEU A 87 -5.68 4.38 -17.86
C LEU A 87 -5.05 3.03 -18.26
N GLY A 88 -4.82 2.80 -19.55
CA GLY A 88 -4.08 1.63 -20.04
C GLY A 88 -4.90 0.34 -20.20
N LEU A 89 -6.23 0.42 -20.16
CA LEU A 89 -7.12 -0.68 -20.57
C LEU A 89 -7.44 -0.68 -22.07
N ASP A 90 -7.05 0.37 -22.78
CA ASP A 90 -7.19 0.47 -24.23
C ASP A 90 -6.05 -0.33 -24.89
N GLY A 91 -6.30 -1.63 -25.11
CA GLY A 91 -5.48 -2.51 -25.93
C GLY A 91 -5.82 -2.41 -27.42
#